data_AF-A0A6B3F7K4-F1
#
_entry.id   AF-A0A6B3F7K4-F1
#
_cell.length_a   1.000
_cell.length_b   1.000
_cell.length_c   1.000
_cell.angle_alpha   90.00
_cell.angle_beta   90.00
_cell.angle_gamma   90.00
#
_symmetry.space_group_name_H-M   'P 1'
#
loop_
_entity.id
_entity.type
_entity.pdbx_description
1 polymer ?
#
loop_
_entity_poly.entity_id
_entity_poly.type
_entity_poly.pdbx_seq_one_letter_code
_entity_poly.pdbx_strand_id
1 'polypeptide(L)'
;MRPHNSGHWTQDGAATSQFANHLRAVLDLPLGDPRPRQPWTVMVNVLGGDFPDMYSAYLHCMARDPGLKIHMYAKGVKPGRKVGHVNTYGKDLPEVLERARHAAGYLRGTITE
;
A
#
# COMPACT_ATOMS: atom_id res chain seq x y z
N MET A 1 -11.14 8.19 18.15
CA MET A 1 -10.97 7.22 17.05
C MET A 1 -9.85 7.71 16.13
N ARG A 2 -9.03 6.83 15.52
CA ARG A 2 -7.89 7.23 14.68
C ARG A 2 -7.84 6.41 13.38
N PRO A 3 -7.21 6.91 12.30
CA PRO A 3 -6.82 6.06 11.18
C PRO A 3 -6.01 4.85 11.66
N HIS A 4 -6.24 3.70 11.01
CA HIS A 4 -5.65 2.42 11.36
C HIS A 4 -4.98 1.74 10.16
N ASN A 5 -3.96 0.94 10.43
CA ASN A 5 -3.17 0.28 9.39
C ASN A 5 -4.03 -0.56 8.43
N SER A 6 -4.99 -1.31 8.98
CA SER A 6 -5.90 -2.15 8.20
C SER A 6 -6.79 -1.36 7.23
N GLY A 7 -6.90 -0.04 7.36
CA GLY A 7 -7.63 0.82 6.42
C GLY A 7 -6.77 1.47 5.34
N HIS A 8 -5.45 1.24 5.30
CA HIS A 8 -4.56 1.93 4.34
C HIS A 8 -4.88 1.60 2.88
N TRP A 9 -5.48 0.43 2.60
CA TRP A 9 -5.97 0.07 1.28
C TRP A 9 -6.93 1.12 0.70
N THR A 10 -7.67 1.83 1.57
CA THR A 10 -8.65 2.85 1.17
C THR A 10 -8.01 4.08 0.50
N GLN A 11 -6.69 4.29 0.60
CA GLN A 11 -6.01 5.38 -0.10
C GLN A 11 -6.15 5.23 -1.63
N ASP A 12 -6.05 4.00 -2.13
CA ASP A 12 -6.16 3.70 -3.57
C ASP A 12 -7.44 2.95 -3.93
N GLY A 13 -8.01 2.19 -3.00
CA GLY A 13 -9.12 1.29 -3.25
C GLY A 13 -10.51 1.84 -2.97
N ALA A 14 -10.66 3.00 -2.31
CA ALA A 14 -11.95 3.60 -2.01
C ALA A 14 -12.12 4.96 -2.68
N ALA A 15 -13.36 5.36 -2.95
CA ALA A 15 -13.66 6.70 -3.47
C ALA A 15 -13.18 7.79 -2.48
N THR A 16 -13.39 7.57 -1.18
CA THR A 16 -12.86 8.42 -0.10
C THR A 16 -12.11 7.57 0.93
N SER A 17 -10.83 7.90 1.16
CA SER A 17 -9.99 7.16 2.09
C SER A 17 -10.37 7.39 3.55
N GLN A 18 -9.95 6.47 4.44
CA GLN A 18 -10.10 6.68 5.89
C GLN A 18 -9.49 7.99 6.37
N PHE A 19 -8.43 8.48 5.71
CA PHE A 19 -7.74 9.71 6.09
C PHE A 19 -8.56 10.93 5.69
N ALA A 20 -9.08 10.92 4.46
CA ALA A 20 -9.94 11.99 3.96
C ALA A 20 -11.24 12.07 4.78
N ASN A 21 -11.89 10.94 5.06
CA ASN A 21 -13.08 10.92 5.90
C ASN A 21 -12.81 11.24 7.37
N HIS A 22 -11.64 10.88 7.91
CA HIS A 22 -11.24 11.31 9.25
C HIS A 22 -11.10 12.83 9.33
N LEU A 23 -10.45 13.46 8.34
CA LEU A 23 -10.33 14.91 8.29
C LEU A 23 -11.69 15.60 8.12
N ARG A 24 -12.55 15.09 7.23
CA ARG A 24 -13.92 15.62 7.04
C ARG A 24 -14.74 15.56 8.33
N ALA A 25 -14.65 14.45 9.07
CA ALA A 25 -15.31 14.31 10.36
C ALA A 25 -14.77 15.28 11.42
N VAL A 26 -13.46 15.52 11.47
CA VAL A 26 -12.84 16.47 12.41
C VAL A 26 -13.25 17.92 12.11
N LEU A 27 -13.52 18.24 10.85
CA LEU A 27 -13.88 19.58 10.37
C LEU A 27 -15.40 19.79 10.20
N ASP A 28 -16.23 18.86 10.68
CA ASP A 28 -17.69 18.88 10.52
C ASP A 28 -18.17 19.04 9.06
N LEU A 29 -17.39 18.51 8.12
CA LEU A 29 -17.74 18.48 6.70
C LEU A 29 -18.60 17.24 6.39
N PRO A 30 -19.51 17.30 5.40
CA PRO A 30 -20.23 16.12 4.93
C PRO A 30 -19.24 15.00 4.57
N LEU A 31 -19.52 13.75 4.96
CA LEU A 31 -18.63 12.63 4.66
C LEU A 31 -18.55 12.35 3.16
N GLY A 32 -17.40 11.85 2.71
CA GLY A 32 -17.22 11.36 1.36
C GLY A 32 -17.63 9.89 1.23
N ASP A 33 -17.98 9.51 0.01
CA ASP A 33 -18.40 8.16 -0.35
C ASP A 33 -17.30 7.12 -0.03
N PRO A 34 -17.56 6.12 0.82
CA PRO A 34 -16.58 5.08 1.17
C PRO A 34 -16.56 3.89 0.21
N ARG A 35 -17.37 3.89 -0.86
CA ARG A 35 -17.48 2.74 -1.78
C ARG A 35 -16.12 2.37 -2.39
N PRO A 36 -15.83 1.06 -2.54
CA PRO A 36 -14.61 0.61 -3.19
C PRO A 36 -14.65 0.92 -4.70
N ARG A 37 -13.49 1.22 -5.29
CA ARG A 37 -13.30 1.52 -6.73
C ARG A 37 -13.28 0.25 -7.60
N GLN A 38 -12.91 -0.87 -7.01
CA GLN A 38 -12.83 -2.19 -7.64
C GLN A 38 -13.36 -3.25 -6.68
N PRO A 39 -13.75 -4.44 -7.17
CA PRO A 39 -14.20 -5.53 -6.32
C PRO A 39 -13.17 -5.89 -5.24
N TRP A 40 -11.88 -5.90 -5.59
CA TRP A 40 -10.80 -6.23 -4.67
C TRP A 40 -9.76 -5.12 -4.62
N THR A 41 -9.32 -4.80 -3.40
CA THR A 41 -8.08 -4.06 -3.14
C THR A 41 -7.32 -4.78 -2.04
N VAL A 42 -6.06 -5.10 -2.28
CA VAL A 42 -5.19 -5.75 -1.31
C VAL A 42 -4.12 -4.76 -0.88
N MET A 43 -3.82 -4.78 0.42
CA MET A 43 -2.73 -4.02 1.01
C MET A 43 -1.75 -4.97 1.70
N VAL A 44 -0.47 -4.82 1.41
CA VAL A 44 0.61 -5.58 2.05
C VAL A 44 1.61 -4.60 2.66
N ASN A 45 1.95 -4.81 3.94
CA ASN A 45 2.95 -4.01 4.62
C ASN A 45 4.35 -4.30 4.06
N VAL A 46 5.14 -3.25 3.82
CA VAL A 46 6.57 -3.36 3.55
C VAL A 46 7.31 -3.14 4.87
N LEU A 47 7.99 -4.19 5.32
CA LEU A 47 8.89 -4.13 6.48
C LEU A 47 10.32 -3.97 5.96
N GLY A 48 11.13 -3.20 6.67
CA GLY A 48 12.55 -3.12 6.39
C GLY A 48 13.18 -4.49 6.58
N GLY A 49 13.84 -4.95 5.52
CA GLY A 49 14.69 -6.13 5.53
C GLY A 49 16.17 -5.74 5.44
N ASP A 50 17.00 -6.67 5.02
CA ASP A 50 18.45 -6.49 4.91
C ASP A 50 18.87 -5.78 3.61
N PHE A 51 17.90 -5.42 2.76
CA PHE A 51 18.17 -4.73 1.50
C PHE A 51 18.40 -3.22 1.73
N PRO A 52 19.61 -2.69 1.52
CA PRO A 52 19.90 -1.29 1.79
C PRO A 52 19.42 -0.36 0.66
N ASP A 53 19.37 -0.84 -0.59
CA ASP A 53 18.97 -0.04 -1.74
C ASP A 53 17.48 -0.20 -2.07
N MET A 54 16.66 0.53 -1.31
CA MET A 54 15.22 0.60 -1.53
C MET A 54 14.83 1.29 -2.84
N TYR A 55 15.69 2.16 -3.38
CA TYR A 55 15.35 2.95 -4.55
C TYR A 55 15.39 2.10 -5.83
N SER A 56 16.44 1.31 -6.01
CA SER A 56 16.50 0.35 -7.13
C SER A 56 15.37 -0.67 -7.07
N ALA A 57 15.05 -1.18 -5.87
CA ALA A 57 13.94 -2.11 -5.67
C ALA A 57 12.58 -1.48 -6.03
N TYR A 58 12.40 -0.20 -5.69
CA TYR A 58 11.22 0.57 -6.05
C TYR A 58 11.09 0.72 -7.58
N LEU A 59 12.18 1.08 -8.27
CA LEU A 59 12.20 1.20 -9.74
C LEU A 59 11.86 -0.13 -10.43
N HIS A 60 12.44 -1.24 -9.97
CA HIS A 60 12.13 -2.57 -10.50
C HIS A 60 10.64 -2.89 -10.37
N CYS A 61 10.06 -2.70 -9.18
CA CYS A 61 8.64 -2.98 -8.94
C CYS A 61 7.74 -2.16 -9.87
N MET A 62 8.01 -0.86 -10.03
CA MET A 62 7.23 0.01 -10.91
C MET A 62 7.37 -0.35 -12.39
N ALA A 63 8.55 -0.79 -12.83
CA ALA A 63 8.76 -1.24 -14.20
C ALA A 63 8.04 -2.57 -14.49
N ARG A 64 8.00 -3.47 -13.50
CA ARG A 64 7.34 -4.78 -13.59
C ARG A 64 5.82 -4.68 -13.62
N ASP A 65 5.24 -3.86 -12.76
CA ASP A 65 3.78 -3.71 -12.66
C ASP A 65 3.40 -2.22 -12.49
N PRO A 66 2.96 -1.55 -13.57
CA PRO A 66 2.57 -0.14 -13.52
C PRO A 66 1.27 0.10 -12.72
N GLY A 67 0.55 -0.96 -12.35
CA GLY A 67 -0.65 -0.90 -11.53
C GLY A 67 -0.38 -0.82 -10.02
N LEU A 68 0.86 -1.08 -9.57
CA LEU A 68 1.21 -1.00 -8.15
C LEU A 68 1.03 0.42 -7.61
N LYS A 69 0.57 0.51 -6.36
CA LYS A 69 0.52 1.75 -5.57
C LYS A 69 1.43 1.58 -4.36
N ILE A 70 2.67 2.02 -4.51
CA ILE A 70 3.70 1.87 -3.49
C ILE A 70 3.78 3.13 -2.64
N HIS A 71 3.61 2.98 -1.33
CA HIS A 71 3.57 4.07 -0.36
C HIS A 71 4.71 3.94 0.64
N MET A 72 5.80 4.68 0.41
CA MET A 72 6.98 4.71 1.29
C MET A 72 6.88 5.85 2.30
N TYR A 73 7.28 5.60 3.55
CA TYR A 73 7.13 6.58 4.65
C TYR A 73 8.36 7.45 4.89
N ALA A 74 9.33 7.46 3.96
CA ALA A 74 10.62 8.16 4.12
C ALA A 74 11.32 7.81 5.46
N LYS A 75 11.20 6.56 5.91
CA LYS A 75 11.85 6.05 7.13
C LYS A 75 13.12 5.29 6.75
N GLY A 76 14.22 5.53 7.45
CA GLY A 76 15.41 4.69 7.34
C GLY A 76 15.09 3.22 7.57
N VAL A 77 15.65 2.35 6.73
CA VAL A 77 15.46 0.90 6.74
C VAL A 77 16.12 0.31 7.98
N LYS A 78 15.34 -0.42 8.77
CA LYS A 78 15.81 -1.21 9.92
C LYS A 78 15.02 -2.52 9.92
N PRO A 79 15.64 -3.67 10.24
CA PRO A 79 14.94 -4.95 10.34
C PRO A 79 13.67 -4.84 11.19
N GLY A 80 12.54 -5.33 10.65
CA GLY A 80 11.24 -5.34 11.32
C GLY A 80 10.51 -3.99 11.39
N ARG A 81 11.15 -2.88 10.99
CA ARG A 81 10.50 -1.56 10.95
C ARG A 81 9.54 -1.48 9.77
N LYS A 82 8.31 -1.05 9.98
CA LYS A 82 7.41 -0.76 8.85
C LYS A 82 7.88 0.49 8.09
N VAL A 83 8.36 0.29 6.86
CA VAL A 83 8.91 1.34 5.99
C VAL A 83 7.93 1.82 4.92
N GLY A 84 6.88 1.03 4.66
CA GLY A 84 5.85 1.39 3.69
C GLY A 84 4.70 0.41 3.64
N HIS A 85 3.92 0.49 2.58
CA HIS A 85 2.96 -0.52 2.16
C HIS A 85 2.76 -0.48 0.64
N VAL A 86 2.25 -1.56 0.09
CA VAL A 86 1.83 -1.64 -1.32
C VAL A 86 0.33 -1.90 -1.35
N ASN A 87 -0.38 -1.14 -2.17
CA ASN A 87 -1.76 -1.41 -2.55
C ASN A 87 -1.82 -1.89 -4.01
N THR A 88 -2.69 -2.85 -4.28
CA THR A 88 -3.10 -3.29 -5.62
C THR A 88 -4.62 -3.44 -5.65
N TYR A 89 -5.23 -3.36 -6.83
CA TYR A 89 -6.67 -3.54 -6.99
C TYR A 89 -7.02 -4.18 -8.33
N GLY A 90 -8.18 -4.82 -8.41
CA GLY A 90 -8.62 -5.51 -9.60
C GLY A 90 -9.88 -6.34 -9.38
N LYS A 91 -10.20 -7.17 -10.39
CA LYS A 91 -11.39 -8.03 -10.41
C LYS A 91 -11.12 -9.47 -9.94
N ASP A 92 -9.88 -9.93 -10.06
CA ASP A 92 -9.46 -11.26 -9.62
C ASP A 92 -8.65 -11.17 -8.32
N LEU A 93 -9.16 -11.76 -7.23
CA LEU A 93 -8.53 -11.66 -5.92
C LEU A 93 -7.16 -12.37 -5.86
N PRO A 94 -7.00 -13.60 -6.38
CA PRO A 94 -5.68 -14.27 -6.43
C PRO A 94 -4.61 -13.43 -7.13
N GLU A 95 -4.90 -12.88 -8.31
CA GLU A 95 -3.97 -12.01 -9.06
C GLU A 95 -3.59 -10.76 -8.25
N VAL A 96 -4.60 -10.06 -7.70
CA VAL A 96 -4.38 -8.83 -6.93
C VAL A 96 -3.52 -9.09 -5.70
N LEU A 97 -3.75 -10.23 -5.02
CA LEU A 97 -2.98 -10.64 -3.85
C LEU A 97 -1.54 -11.01 -4.18
N GLU A 98 -1.33 -11.75 -5.28
CA GLU A 98 0.01 -12.15 -5.75
C GLU A 98 0.85 -10.91 -6.03
N ARG A 99 0.32 -9.97 -6.83
CA ARG A 99 1.03 -8.72 -7.20
C ARG A 99 1.48 -7.91 -5.99
N ALA A 100 0.60 -7.72 -5.00
CA ALA A 100 0.94 -6.99 -3.79
C ALA A 100 1.99 -7.71 -2.94
N ARG A 101 1.89 -9.04 -2.81
CA ARG A 101 2.84 -9.86 -2.05
C ARG A 101 4.21 -9.90 -2.73
N HIS A 102 4.23 -10.06 -4.05
CA HIS A 102 5.44 -10.05 -4.85
C HIS A 102 6.20 -8.73 -4.67
N ALA A 103 5.52 -7.60 -4.90
CA ALA A 103 6.13 -6.28 -4.72
C ALA A 103 6.66 -6.07 -3.29
N ALA A 104 5.88 -6.43 -2.26
CA ALA A 104 6.32 -6.30 -0.87
C ALA A 104 7.47 -7.25 -0.52
N GLY A 105 7.54 -8.44 -1.15
CA GLY A 105 8.61 -9.40 -1.00
C GLY A 105 9.91 -8.92 -1.64
N TYR A 106 9.83 -8.38 -2.86
CA TYR A 106 10.98 -7.77 -3.55
C TYR A 106 11.52 -6.58 -2.78
N LEU A 107 10.65 -5.67 -2.33
CA LEU A 107 11.03 -4.51 -1.51
C LEU A 107 11.63 -4.88 -0.14
N ARG A 108 11.39 -6.11 0.36
CA ARG A 108 12.02 -6.62 1.58
C ARG A 108 13.33 -7.38 1.30
N GLY A 109 13.56 -7.78 0.06
CA GLY A 109 14.66 -8.67 -0.33
C GLY A 109 14.38 -10.15 -0.07
N THR A 110 13.12 -10.56 0.15
CA THR A 110 12.77 -11.99 0.24
C THR A 110 12.55 -12.64 -1.13
N ILE A 111 12.40 -11.82 -2.17
CA ILE A 111 12.40 -12.21 -3.58
C ILE A 111 13.57 -11.49 -4.22
N THR A 112 14.39 -12.23 -4.97
CA THR A 112 15.52 -11.71 -5.73
C THR A 112 15.42 -12.22 -7.16
N GLU A 113 15.13 -11.30 -8.09
CA GLU A 113 15.02 -11.52 -9.53
C GLU A 113 15.81 -10.43 -10.26
#